data_AF-A0A831V0F6-F1
#
_entry.id   AF-A0A831V0F6-F1
#
_cell.length_a   1.000
_cell.length_b   1.000
_cell.length_c   1.000
_cell.angle_alpha   90.00
_cell.angle_beta   90.00
_cell.angle_gamma   90.00
#
_symmetry.space_group_name_H-M   'P 1'
#
loop_
_entity.id
_entity.type
_entity.pdbx_description
1 polymer ?
#
loop_
_entity_poly.entity_id
_entity_poly.type
_entity_poly.pdbx_seq_one_letter_code
_entity_poly.pdbx_strand_id
1 'polypeptide(L)'
;MSQHPSATPPSWMTTMQAHAGALLDQHRQLAEMLRRRETPPLDEFDTVLSSIRQHNDGLAEAEQARLEWLADRGANDTDTALASAPEQTRATWAALQDTARRFHELSQGNLMALRRVDRFLGERIDFLLQGDRTTGLYTAEGGQRQPGGPGRTLGDA
;
A
#
# COMPACT_ATOMS: atom_id res chain seq x y z
N MET A 1 38.72 -10.32 -33.37
CA MET A 1 37.34 -10.07 -33.81
C MET A 1 36.68 -9.20 -32.75
N SER A 2 36.54 -7.91 -33.00
CA SER A 2 35.95 -6.97 -32.04
C SER A 2 34.43 -7.13 -32.11
N GLN A 3 33.84 -7.80 -31.12
CA GLN A 3 32.39 -7.77 -30.95
C GLN A 3 32.01 -6.36 -30.53
N HIS A 4 31.34 -5.61 -31.40
CA HIS A 4 30.72 -4.36 -31.01
C HIS A 4 29.71 -4.67 -29.89
N PRO A 5 29.74 -3.97 -28.75
CA PRO A 5 28.72 -4.15 -27.73
C PRO A 5 27.36 -3.84 -28.36
N SER A 6 26.45 -4.80 -28.32
CA SER A 6 25.09 -4.61 -28.81
C SER A 6 24.47 -3.42 -28.07
N ALA A 7 23.91 -2.47 -28.81
CA ALA A 7 23.25 -1.28 -28.25
C ALA A 7 21.97 -1.62 -27.46
N THR A 8 21.46 -2.83 -27.65
CA THR A 8 20.22 -3.31 -27.03
C THR A 8 20.46 -3.70 -25.58
N PRO A 9 19.66 -3.18 -24.63
CA PRO A 9 19.70 -3.63 -23.23
C PRO A 9 19.48 -5.15 -23.11
N PRO A 10 20.06 -5.80 -22.08
CA PRO A 10 19.77 -7.21 -21.78
C PRO A 10 18.26 -7.45 -21.60
N SER A 11 17.78 -8.61 -22.02
CA SER A 11 16.34 -8.96 -21.96
C SER A 11 15.77 -8.94 -20.53
N TRP A 12 16.57 -9.32 -19.52
CA TRP A 12 16.15 -9.23 -18.12
C TRP A 12 15.83 -7.79 -17.72
N MET A 13 16.56 -6.80 -18.25
CA MET A 13 16.39 -5.39 -17.90
C MET A 13 15.08 -4.85 -18.47
N THR A 14 14.79 -5.16 -19.73
CA THR A 14 13.53 -4.77 -20.37
C THR A 14 12.34 -5.48 -19.73
N THR A 15 12.50 -6.74 -19.33
CA THR A 15 11.46 -7.52 -18.64
C THR A 15 11.18 -6.94 -17.26
N MET A 16 12.23 -6.67 -16.48
CA MET A 16 12.13 -6.05 -15.15
C MET A 16 11.47 -4.67 -15.23
N GLN A 17 11.80 -3.86 -16.25
CA GLN A 17 11.16 -2.57 -16.47
C GLN A 17 9.67 -2.69 -16.78
N ALA A 18 9.26 -3.67 -17.60
CA ALA A 18 7.84 -3.90 -17.90
C ALA A 18 7.07 -4.31 -16.63
N HIS A 19 7.60 -5.24 -15.83
CA HIS A 19 6.97 -5.65 -14.57
C HIS A 19 6.95 -4.53 -13.53
N ALA A 20 8.03 -3.77 -13.36
CA ALA A 20 8.08 -2.65 -12.43
C ALA A 20 7.10 -1.53 -12.82
N GLY A 21 6.97 -1.23 -14.12
CA GLY A 21 5.98 -0.28 -14.63
C GLY A 21 4.55 -0.74 -14.36
N ALA A 22 4.23 -2.01 -14.66
CA ALA A 22 2.93 -2.58 -14.39
C ALA A 22 2.59 -2.57 -12.89
N LEU A 23 3.53 -2.95 -12.03
CA LEU A 23 3.36 -2.87 -10.57
C LEU A 23 3.06 -1.45 -10.09
N LEU A 24 3.76 -0.45 -10.62
CA LEU A 24 3.50 0.94 -10.29
C LEU A 24 2.07 1.34 -10.65
N ASP A 25 1.58 0.93 -11.82
CA ASP A 25 0.21 1.22 -12.26
C ASP A 25 -0.84 0.49 -11.43
N GLN A 26 -0.63 -0.79 -11.11
CA GLN A 26 -1.53 -1.54 -10.23
C GLN A 26 -1.60 -0.93 -8.82
N HIS A 27 -0.47 -0.48 -8.28
CA HIS A 27 -0.47 0.20 -6.98
C HIS A 27 -1.11 1.59 -7.02
N ARG A 28 -1.10 2.28 -8.16
CA ARG A 28 -1.86 3.53 -8.34
C ARG A 28 -3.36 3.24 -8.36
N GLN A 29 -3.77 2.19 -9.06
CA GLN A 29 -5.17 1.75 -9.07
C GLN A 29 -5.62 1.37 -7.65
N LEU A 30 -4.83 0.59 -6.92
CA LEU A 30 -5.10 0.26 -5.52
C LEU A 30 -5.22 1.53 -4.65
N ALA A 31 -4.30 2.49 -4.82
CA ALA A 31 -4.33 3.75 -4.08
C ALA A 31 -5.60 4.55 -4.37
N GLU A 32 -6.07 4.54 -5.61
CA GLU A 32 -7.32 5.19 -6.01
C GLU A 32 -8.52 4.50 -5.36
N MET A 33 -8.60 3.17 -5.44
CA MET A 33 -9.65 2.36 -4.82
C MET A 33 -9.76 2.63 -3.31
N LEU A 34 -8.62 2.71 -2.60
CA LEU A 34 -8.58 2.99 -1.17
C LEU A 34 -9.02 4.42 -0.79
N ARG A 35 -9.04 5.35 -1.76
CA ARG A 35 -9.50 6.74 -1.54
C ARG A 35 -10.96 6.95 -1.92
N ARG A 36 -11.58 6.02 -2.65
CA ARG A 36 -13.00 6.11 -3.03
C ARG A 36 -13.88 6.09 -1.77
N ARG A 37 -14.95 6.88 -1.79
CA ARG A 37 -15.95 6.91 -0.71
C ARG A 37 -16.81 5.65 -0.70
N GLU A 38 -17.09 5.14 -1.89
CA GLU A 38 -17.83 3.90 -2.10
C GLU A 38 -16.87 2.72 -2.02
N THR A 39 -17.32 1.63 -1.40
CA THR A 39 -16.54 0.40 -1.33
C THR A 39 -16.46 -0.19 -2.74
N PRO A 40 -15.26 -0.35 -3.32
CA PRO A 40 -15.13 -0.99 -4.62
C PRO A 40 -15.65 -2.43 -4.55
N PRO A 41 -16.15 -2.99 -5.66
CA PRO A 41 -16.50 -4.41 -5.73
C PRO A 41 -15.30 -5.27 -5.34
N LEU A 42 -15.55 -6.35 -4.59
CA LEU A 42 -14.49 -7.27 -4.16
C LEU A 42 -13.74 -7.85 -5.38
N ASP A 43 -14.46 -8.15 -6.47
CA ASP A 43 -13.88 -8.66 -7.71
C ASP A 43 -12.87 -7.70 -8.36
N GLU A 44 -13.10 -6.38 -8.27
CA GLU A 44 -12.16 -5.37 -8.76
C GLU A 44 -10.87 -5.39 -7.93
N PHE A 45 -11.01 -5.54 -6.60
CA PHE A 45 -9.88 -5.57 -5.68
C PHE A 45 -9.04 -6.84 -5.85
N ASP A 46 -9.70 -7.99 -5.99
CA ASP A 46 -9.06 -9.28 -6.23
C ASP A 46 -8.33 -9.30 -7.58
N THR A 47 -8.89 -8.66 -8.61
CA THR A 47 -8.24 -8.49 -9.91
C THR A 47 -6.93 -7.71 -9.78
N VAL A 48 -6.95 -6.58 -9.07
CA VAL A 48 -5.74 -5.76 -8.84
C VAL A 48 -4.70 -6.56 -8.03
N LEU A 49 -5.12 -7.26 -6.97
CA LEU A 49 -4.21 -8.07 -6.16
C LEU A 49 -3.61 -9.24 -6.95
N SER A 50 -4.40 -9.91 -7.79
CA SER A 50 -3.91 -10.99 -8.66
C SER A 50 -2.87 -10.45 -9.65
N SER A 51 -3.12 -9.29 -10.25
CA SER A 51 -2.19 -8.62 -11.16
C SER A 51 -0.88 -8.24 -10.46
N ILE A 52 -0.97 -7.70 -9.23
CA ILE A 52 0.22 -7.40 -8.41
C ILE A 52 1.05 -8.66 -8.14
N ARG A 53 0.41 -9.78 -7.79
CA ARG A 53 1.12 -11.06 -7.57
C ARG A 53 1.82 -11.53 -8.83
N GLN A 54 1.09 -11.59 -9.95
CA GLN A 54 1.64 -12.00 -11.24
C GLN A 54 2.86 -11.16 -11.64
N HIS A 55 2.80 -9.83 -11.48
CA HIS A 55 3.93 -8.98 -11.87
C HIS A 55 5.10 -9.06 -10.89
N ASN A 56 4.87 -9.35 -9.60
CA ASN A 56 5.95 -9.65 -8.67
C ASN A 56 6.66 -10.96 -9.01
N ASP A 57 5.91 -12.00 -9.40
CA ASP A 57 6.50 -13.28 -9.82
C ASP A 57 7.40 -13.06 -11.05
N GLY A 58 6.90 -12.35 -12.06
CA GLY A 58 7.72 -12.00 -13.23
C GLY A 58 8.91 -11.08 -12.93
N LEU A 59 8.81 -10.22 -11.91
CA LEU A 59 9.94 -9.42 -11.44
C LEU A 59 11.02 -10.31 -10.79
N ALA A 60 10.61 -11.33 -10.03
CA ALA A 60 11.51 -12.29 -9.41
C ALA A 60 12.22 -13.16 -10.47
N GLU A 61 11.53 -13.59 -11.52
CA GLU A 61 12.13 -14.29 -12.66
C GLU A 61 13.16 -13.41 -13.39
N ALA A 62 12.82 -12.14 -13.64
CA ALA A 62 13.75 -11.20 -14.27
C ALA A 62 14.97 -10.90 -13.38
N GLU A 63 14.79 -10.86 -12.06
CA GLU A 63 15.87 -10.72 -11.09
C GLU A 63 16.79 -11.94 -11.08
N GLN A 64 16.23 -13.14 -11.12
CA GLN A 64 17.01 -14.36 -11.25
C GLN A 64 17.88 -14.35 -12.53
N ALA A 65 17.30 -13.95 -13.67
CA ALA A 65 18.04 -13.78 -14.91
C ALA A 65 19.14 -12.71 -14.83
N ARG A 66 18.93 -11.63 -14.05
CA ARG A 66 19.96 -10.62 -13.77
C ARG A 66 21.12 -11.20 -12.97
N LEU A 67 20.83 -11.99 -11.94
CA LEU A 67 21.84 -12.61 -11.07
C LEU A 67 22.69 -13.63 -11.84
N GLU A 68 22.07 -14.44 -12.70
CA GLU A 68 22.77 -15.36 -13.59
C GLU A 68 23.68 -14.59 -14.57
N TRP A 69 23.17 -13.53 -15.18
CA TRP A 69 23.93 -12.66 -16.07
C TRP A 69 25.12 -11.96 -15.38
N LEU A 70 25.01 -11.65 -14.09
CA LEU A 70 26.11 -11.11 -13.27
C LEU A 70 27.16 -12.17 -12.98
N ALA A 71 26.73 -13.38 -12.63
CA ALA A 71 27.61 -14.51 -12.38
C ALA A 71 28.45 -14.86 -13.62
N ASP A 72 27.83 -14.89 -14.81
CA ASP A 72 28.51 -15.11 -16.09
C ASP A 72 29.56 -14.05 -16.41
N ARG A 73 29.38 -12.82 -15.90
CA ARG A 73 30.33 -11.71 -16.04
C ARG A 73 31.39 -11.67 -14.94
N GLY A 74 31.28 -12.51 -13.90
CA GLY A 74 32.12 -12.42 -12.71
C GLY A 74 31.98 -11.09 -11.98
N ALA A 75 30.81 -10.45 -12.07
CA ALA A 75 30.55 -9.15 -11.45
C ALA A 75 29.65 -9.31 -10.21
N ASN A 76 29.92 -8.51 -9.17
CA ASN A 76 29.16 -8.55 -7.92
C ASN A 76 27.98 -7.57 -7.89
N ASP A 77 27.95 -6.61 -8.81
CA ASP A 77 26.93 -5.57 -8.85
C ASP A 77 26.64 -5.11 -10.30
N THR A 78 25.40 -4.66 -10.52
CA THR A 78 24.91 -4.26 -11.84
C THR A 78 25.60 -3.00 -12.37
N ASP A 79 25.92 -2.03 -11.50
CA ASP A 79 26.49 -0.76 -11.92
C ASP A 79 27.90 -0.95 -12.49
N THR A 80 28.73 -1.75 -11.82
CA THR A 80 30.06 -2.16 -12.28
C THR A 80 29.96 -2.99 -13.56
N ALA A 81 29.03 -3.94 -13.62
CA ALA A 81 28.84 -4.79 -14.80
C ALA A 81 28.38 -4.00 -16.04
N LEU A 82 27.70 -2.87 -15.84
CA LEU A 82 27.22 -1.97 -16.89
C LEU A 82 28.15 -0.77 -17.14
N ALA A 83 29.29 -0.64 -16.44
CA ALA A 83 30.15 0.55 -16.55
C ALA A 83 30.63 0.82 -17.98
N SER A 84 30.88 -0.23 -18.76
CA SER A 84 31.28 -0.17 -20.18
C SER A 84 30.11 -0.35 -21.16
N ALA A 85 28.88 -0.49 -20.65
CA ALA A 85 27.69 -0.66 -21.48
C ALA A 85 27.34 0.64 -22.22
N PRO A 86 26.65 0.53 -23.38
CA PRO A 86 26.11 1.68 -24.11
C PRO A 86 25.32 2.62 -23.18
N GLU A 87 25.39 3.93 -23.46
CA GLU A 87 24.68 4.95 -22.68
C GLU A 87 23.18 4.64 -22.54
N GLN A 88 22.56 4.14 -23.60
CA GLN A 88 21.15 3.73 -23.59
C GLN A 88 20.88 2.66 -22.53
N THR A 89 21.72 1.62 -22.41
CA THR A 89 21.57 0.56 -21.41
C THR A 89 21.73 1.10 -19.99
N ARG A 90 22.70 1.98 -19.77
CA ARG A 90 22.89 2.64 -18.46
C ARG A 90 21.72 3.54 -18.10
N ALA A 91 21.16 4.27 -19.07
CA ALA A 91 19.96 5.09 -18.88
C ALA A 91 18.72 4.24 -18.55
N THR A 92 18.54 3.10 -19.21
CA THR A 92 17.46 2.15 -18.89
C THR A 92 17.58 1.62 -17.46
N TRP A 93 18.80 1.26 -17.02
CA TRP A 93 19.04 0.83 -15.65
C TRP A 93 18.71 1.92 -14.62
N ALA A 94 19.15 3.16 -14.86
CA ALA A 94 18.81 4.28 -14.00
C ALA A 94 17.30 4.55 -13.92
N ALA A 95 16.58 4.46 -15.05
CA ALA A 95 15.13 4.61 -15.10
C ALA A 95 14.40 3.50 -14.32
N LEU A 96 14.93 2.27 -14.36
CA LEU A 96 14.41 1.15 -13.58
C LEU A 96 14.61 1.36 -12.07
N GLN A 97 15.78 1.85 -11.65
CA GLN A 97 16.02 2.20 -10.24
C GLN A 97 15.07 3.29 -9.74
N ASP A 98 14.80 4.33 -10.55
CA ASP A 98 13.82 5.37 -10.22
C ASP A 98 12.40 4.80 -10.11
N THR A 99 12.02 3.92 -11.05
CA THR A 99 10.72 3.24 -11.02
C THR A 99 10.56 2.40 -9.76
N ALA A 100 11.60 1.64 -9.38
CA ALA A 100 11.60 0.83 -8.16
C ALA A 100 11.46 1.69 -6.89
N ARG A 101 12.10 2.86 -6.84
CA ARG A 101 11.96 3.80 -5.71
C ARG A 101 10.53 4.32 -5.59
N ARG A 102 9.92 4.76 -6.69
CA ARG A 102 8.53 5.25 -6.73
C ARG A 102 7.54 4.15 -6.33
N PHE A 103 7.77 2.93 -6.83
CA PHE A 103 6.98 1.76 -6.44
C PHE A 103 7.09 1.48 -4.94
N HIS A 104 8.30 1.52 -4.38
CA HIS A 104 8.51 1.32 -2.95
C HIS A 104 7.73 2.34 -2.11
N GLU A 105 7.85 3.63 -2.42
CA GLU A 105 7.11 4.70 -1.72
C GLU A 105 5.59 4.50 -1.80
N LEU A 106 5.07 4.17 -2.99
CA LEU A 106 3.64 3.97 -3.19
C LEU A 106 3.12 2.73 -2.48
N SER A 107 3.87 1.62 -2.50
CA SER A 107 3.52 0.38 -1.81
C SER A 107 3.45 0.59 -0.28
N GLN A 108 4.38 1.36 0.29
CA GLN A 108 4.37 1.73 1.71
C GLN A 108 3.16 2.60 2.04
N GLY A 109 2.83 3.57 1.19
CA GLY A 109 1.62 4.40 1.34
C GLY A 109 0.34 3.56 1.35
N ASN A 110 0.22 2.62 0.43
CA ASN A 110 -0.93 1.71 0.33
C ASN A 110 -1.04 0.79 1.56
N LEU A 111 0.08 0.25 2.05
CA LEU A 111 0.10 -0.57 3.27
C LEU A 111 -0.41 0.21 4.49
N MET A 112 0.01 1.46 4.64
CA MET A 112 -0.45 2.31 5.74
C MET A 112 -1.95 2.65 5.63
N ALA A 113 -2.45 2.87 4.41
CA ALA A 113 -3.87 3.07 4.16
C ALA A 113 -4.69 1.83 4.53
N LEU A 114 -4.27 0.64 4.09
CA LEU A 114 -4.93 -0.63 4.43
C LEU A 114 -4.96 -0.88 5.94
N ARG A 115 -3.84 -0.67 6.65
CA ARG A 115 -3.77 -0.78 8.12
C ARG A 115 -4.72 0.18 8.84
N ARG A 116 -4.94 1.38 8.29
CA ARG A 116 -5.89 2.34 8.84
C ARG A 116 -7.33 1.87 8.65
N VAL A 117 -7.66 1.33 7.48
CA VAL A 117 -8.97 0.75 7.19
C VAL A 117 -9.26 -0.42 8.13
N ASP A 118 -8.31 -1.34 8.28
CA ASP A 118 -8.41 -2.50 9.18
C ASP A 118 -8.71 -2.08 10.63
N ARG A 119 -7.95 -1.10 11.16
CA ARG A 119 -8.21 -0.53 12.49
C ARG A 119 -9.62 0.03 12.63
N PHE A 120 -10.07 0.84 11.66
CA PHE A 120 -11.40 1.44 11.70
C PHE A 120 -12.51 0.39 11.66
N LEU A 121 -12.32 -0.68 10.89
CA LEU A 121 -13.26 -1.81 10.87
C LEU A 121 -13.26 -2.55 12.22
N GLY A 122 -12.09 -2.79 12.82
CA GLY A 122 -11.97 -3.37 14.16
C GLY A 122 -12.72 -2.56 15.21
N GLU A 123 -12.53 -1.24 15.25
CA GLU A 123 -13.24 -0.34 16.17
C GLU A 123 -14.77 -0.41 16.00
N ARG A 124 -15.26 -0.52 14.77
CA ARG A 124 -16.70 -0.65 14.48
C ARG A 124 -17.25 -2.01 14.88
N ILE A 125 -16.50 -3.08 14.65
CA ILE A 125 -16.88 -4.43 15.08
C ILE A 125 -16.94 -4.47 16.61
N ASP A 126 -15.92 -3.95 17.29
CA ASP A 126 -15.89 -3.86 18.75
C ASP A 126 -17.10 -3.08 19.29
N PHE A 127 -17.46 -1.96 18.66
CA PHE A 127 -18.67 -1.21 19.01
C PHE A 127 -19.94 -2.06 18.86
N LEU A 128 -20.09 -2.80 17.76
CA LEU A 128 -21.26 -3.66 17.52
C LEU A 128 -21.31 -4.84 18.51
N LEU A 129 -20.17 -5.43 18.86
CA LEU A 129 -20.06 -6.55 19.80
C LEU A 129 -20.26 -6.12 21.26
N GLN A 130 -19.98 -4.86 21.60
CA GLN A 130 -20.27 -4.28 22.91
C GLN A 130 -21.77 -3.95 23.12
N GLY A 131 -22.57 -3.99 22.05
CA GLY A 131 -23.98 -3.58 22.01
C GLY A 131 -24.96 -4.36 22.90
N ASP A 132 -24.55 -5.48 23.52
CA ASP A 132 -25.38 -6.24 24.49
C ASP A 132 -24.86 -6.16 25.95
N ARG A 133 -23.78 -5.42 26.23
CA ARG A 133 -23.26 -5.26 27.61
C ARG A 133 -23.80 -4.05 28.36
N THR A 134 -24.77 -3.33 27.81
CA THR A 134 -25.52 -2.26 28.48
C THR A 134 -26.96 -2.67 28.77
N THR A 135 -27.20 -3.93 29.16
CA THR A 135 -28.38 -4.27 29.94
C THR A 135 -28.20 -3.77 31.37
N GLY A 136 -28.64 -2.55 31.64
CA GLY A 136 -28.78 -2.06 33.01
C GLY A 136 -28.50 -0.58 33.17
N LEU A 137 -29.34 0.28 32.58
CA LEU A 137 -29.65 1.62 33.10
C LEU A 137 -30.70 2.27 32.20
N TYR A 138 -31.94 1.77 32.18
CA TYR A 138 -33.12 2.64 32.00
C TYR A 138 -34.40 1.92 32.46
N THR A 139 -35.24 2.68 33.17
CA THR A 139 -36.56 2.40 33.80
C THR A 139 -36.47 1.90 35.26
N ALA A 140 -37.02 2.55 36.29
CA ALA A 140 -38.09 3.56 36.45
C ALA A 140 -37.76 4.46 37.69
N GLU A 141 -38.30 5.65 37.96
CA GLU A 141 -39.66 6.18 37.81
C GLU A 141 -39.64 7.71 37.63
N GLY A 142 -40.57 8.21 36.82
CA GLY A 142 -40.98 9.60 36.83
C GLY A 142 -42.24 9.81 37.68
N GLY A 143 -42.35 11.01 38.26
CA GLY A 143 -43.54 11.57 38.92
C GLY A 143 -43.10 12.38 40.14
N GLN A 144 -43.49 13.63 40.40
CA GLN A 144 -44.48 14.54 39.83
C GLN A 144 -44.07 15.96 40.28
N ARG A 145 -44.37 16.97 39.45
CA ARG A 145 -44.38 18.39 39.85
C ARG A 145 -45.44 18.62 40.95
N GLN A 146 -45.16 19.45 41.97
CA GLN A 146 -46.07 20.51 42.42
C GLN A 146 -45.42 21.58 43.33
N PRO A 147 -46.03 22.79 43.46
CA PRO A 147 -45.42 24.05 43.93
C PRO A 147 -45.91 24.53 45.33
N GLY A 148 -45.14 25.39 46.00
CA GLY A 148 -45.66 26.45 46.91
C GLY A 148 -45.36 26.43 48.43
N GLY A 149 -44.32 27.17 48.85
CA GLY A 149 -44.18 28.04 50.08
C GLY A 149 -44.15 27.42 51.51
N PRO A 150 -43.93 28.21 52.60
CA PRO A 150 -43.06 29.38 52.83
C PRO A 150 -42.18 29.26 54.12
N GLY A 151 -41.06 30.01 54.23
CA GLY A 151 -40.34 30.23 55.51
C GLY A 151 -38.86 30.66 55.31
N ARG A 152 -38.51 31.96 55.36
CA ARG A 152 -37.81 32.66 56.46
C ARG A 152 -36.59 31.87 57.00
N THR A 153 -35.35 32.37 56.98
CA THR A 153 -34.90 33.62 57.61
C THR A 153 -33.62 34.22 56.99
N LEU A 154 -33.56 35.56 57.02
CA LEU A 154 -32.38 36.43 56.96
C LEU A 154 -31.46 36.21 58.18
N GLY A 155 -30.16 36.50 58.06
CA GLY A 155 -29.27 36.70 59.21
C GLY A 155 -27.81 36.95 58.81
N ASP A 156 -27.41 38.21 58.88
CA ASP A 156 -26.03 38.73 58.89
C ASP A 156 -25.09 37.96 59.84
N ALA A 157 -23.85 37.75 59.40
CA ALA A 157 -22.60 37.91 60.16
C ALA A 157 -21.39 37.86 59.22
#